data_AF-A0AA88CV72-F1
#
_entry.id   AF-A0AA88CV72-F1
#
_cell.length_a   1.000
_cell.length_b   1.000
_cell.length_c   1.000
_cell.angle_alpha   90.00
_cell.angle_beta   90.00
_cell.angle_gamma   90.00
#
_symmetry.space_group_name_H-M   'P 1'
#
loop_
_entity.id
_entity.type
_entity.pdbx_description
1 polymer ?
#
loop_
_entity_poly.entity_id
_entity_poly.type
_entity_poly.pdbx_seq_one_letter_code
_entity_poly.pdbx_strand_id
1 'polypeptide(L)'
;MEAFSSFFESKSGSRNQWSYDSFWNLHQISPAVQSHLKQVYFTLCLALIASACGAYLHILWNIGGLLTTLATIGCITWVLSTPPYEEQKRFRALMAAAVFEGASVGPLIDLAIQFDPSILVSAFVGTAVAFGCFSAAAMLSRRREYLYLGGLLSSGLSILFWLHFASSIFGGSTAIFKFELYFGLLVFVGYMVVDTQDIIEKAHHGDMDYIKHTLTLFTDFVAVFVRILIIMVSTSDLRSAEREIERDGALKRRRLLVGHRELRETLDDRLSLPVEAHLSPKENSKVLSMDKLREFGRKALFYVRVLSGYEERRIRSLRFDTEKRIRQAEERRAAIRKIPEQAILGEVRRMVEEMQTLNKKLEETEAAIEEYFKPLDKEAERVMKVQLEGEEKRMREMMSAMQQQALLEKAEAEKNAKVHSVETEVSDKDLEPSAAQQANVR
;
A
#
# COMPACT_ATOMS: atom_id res chain seq x y z
N MET A 1 15.08 -15.40 58.43
CA MET A 1 15.43 -16.09 57.17
C MET A 1 14.35 -17.06 56.69
N GLU A 2 13.15 -17.09 57.29
CA GLU A 2 12.07 -18.01 56.87
C GLU A 2 10.96 -17.37 56.02
N ALA A 3 10.99 -16.04 55.83
CA ALA A 3 10.01 -15.34 54.98
C ALA A 3 10.38 -15.29 53.48
N PHE A 4 11.60 -15.71 53.13
CA PHE A 4 12.11 -15.69 51.75
C PHE A 4 12.02 -17.07 51.06
N SER A 5 11.90 -18.16 51.84
CA SER A 5 11.72 -19.53 51.35
C SER A 5 10.29 -19.82 50.88
N SER A 6 9.27 -19.19 51.49
CA SER A 6 7.87 -19.42 51.13
C SER A 6 7.43 -18.76 49.82
N PHE A 7 8.22 -17.83 49.27
CA PHE A 7 7.92 -17.20 47.97
C PHE A 7 8.34 -18.09 46.78
N PHE A 8 9.28 -19.02 46.99
CA PHE A 8 9.76 -19.94 45.96
C PHE A 8 9.17 -21.35 46.06
N GLU A 9 8.35 -21.62 47.08
CA GLU A 9 7.79 -22.96 47.35
C GLU A 9 6.26 -23.01 47.10
N SER A 10 5.83 -22.47 45.97
CA SER A 10 4.44 -22.58 45.49
C SER A 10 4.37 -22.56 43.97
N LYS A 11 4.71 -23.70 43.35
CA LYS A 11 4.17 -24.27 42.09
C LYS A 11 5.09 -25.35 41.49
N SER A 12 5.48 -26.37 42.24
CA SER A 12 5.98 -27.63 41.65
C SER A 12 4.85 -28.66 41.48
N GLY A 13 3.67 -28.19 41.05
CA GLY A 13 2.43 -28.97 41.06
C GLY A 13 1.47 -28.57 39.95
N SER A 14 1.97 -28.34 38.74
CA SER A 14 1.21 -28.51 37.51
C SER A 14 2.22 -28.79 36.42
N ARG A 15 2.61 -30.06 36.31
CA ARG A 15 3.16 -30.58 35.07
C ARG A 15 2.06 -30.31 34.05
N ASN A 16 2.22 -29.26 33.25
CA ASN A 16 1.31 -28.91 32.17
C ASN A 16 1.24 -30.11 31.23
N GLN A 17 0.34 -31.03 31.54
CA GLN A 17 -0.16 -31.99 30.58
C GLN A 17 -1.08 -31.15 29.70
N TRP A 18 -0.46 -30.46 28.73
CA TRP A 18 -1.14 -30.01 27.53
C TRP A 18 -1.77 -31.27 26.93
N SER A 19 -3.02 -31.52 27.30
CA SER A 19 -3.81 -32.53 26.62
C SER A 19 -4.12 -31.96 25.24
N TYR A 20 -3.74 -32.69 24.19
CA TYR A 20 -4.11 -32.35 22.81
C TYR A 20 -5.62 -32.10 22.68
N ASP A 21 -6.43 -32.75 23.51
CA ASP A 21 -7.88 -32.57 23.55
C ASP A 21 -8.30 -31.14 23.94
N SER A 22 -7.45 -30.41 24.68
CA SER A 22 -7.74 -29.03 25.11
C SER A 22 -7.56 -27.99 23.99
N PHE A 23 -6.66 -28.23 23.04
CA PHE A 23 -6.53 -27.40 21.83
C PHE A 23 -7.70 -27.58 20.86
N TRP A 24 -8.32 -28.77 20.88
CA TRP A 24 -9.44 -29.13 20.00
C TRP A 24 -10.80 -29.10 20.70
N ASN A 25 -10.87 -28.65 21.95
CA ASN A 25 -12.13 -28.41 22.68
C ASN A 25 -12.81 -27.13 22.18
N LEU A 26 -13.16 -27.13 20.88
CA LEU A 26 -14.03 -26.18 20.21
C LEU A 26 -15.47 -26.41 20.72
N HIS A 27 -15.77 -25.98 21.95
CA HIS A 27 -17.09 -26.14 22.57
C HIS A 27 -18.26 -25.52 21.75
N GLN A 28 -17.96 -24.77 20.68
CA GLN A 28 -18.93 -24.16 19.76
C GLN A 28 -19.09 -24.89 18.41
N ILE A 29 -18.29 -25.92 18.10
CA ILE A 29 -18.33 -26.65 16.83
C ILE A 29 -18.73 -28.10 17.09
N SER A 30 -19.86 -28.52 16.52
CA SER A 30 -20.38 -29.89 16.62
C SER A 30 -19.32 -30.93 16.22
N PRO A 31 -19.20 -32.08 16.92
CA PRO A 31 -18.25 -33.15 16.56
C PRO A 31 -18.34 -33.58 15.09
N ALA A 32 -19.54 -33.56 14.51
CA ALA A 32 -19.74 -33.86 13.09
C ALA A 32 -19.00 -32.87 12.18
N VAL A 33 -19.08 -31.57 12.48
CA VAL A 33 -18.39 -30.52 11.71
C VAL A 33 -16.88 -30.61 11.89
N GLN A 34 -16.40 -30.99 13.08
CA GLN A 34 -14.97 -31.23 13.28
C GLN A 34 -14.46 -32.40 12.41
N SER A 35 -15.22 -33.50 12.33
CA SER A 35 -14.88 -34.64 11.47
C SER A 35 -14.85 -34.25 10.00
N HIS A 36 -15.84 -33.47 9.56
CA HIS A 36 -15.92 -32.92 8.21
C HIS A 36 -14.71 -32.04 7.88
N LEU A 37 -14.36 -31.08 8.75
CA LEU A 37 -13.18 -30.23 8.56
C LEU A 37 -11.90 -31.05 8.49
N LYS A 38 -11.73 -32.09 9.32
CA LYS A 38 -10.57 -33.00 9.23
C LYS A 38 -10.48 -33.65 7.84
N GLN A 39 -11.60 -34.09 7.27
CA GLN A 39 -11.64 -34.65 5.91
C GLN A 39 -11.30 -33.60 4.85
N VAL A 40 -11.82 -32.37 4.98
CA VAL A 40 -11.50 -31.24 4.08
C VAL A 40 -10.00 -30.94 4.09
N TYR A 41 -9.40 -30.70 5.25
CA TYR A 41 -7.98 -30.36 5.35
C TYR A 41 -7.06 -31.53 4.94
N PHE A 42 -7.46 -32.77 5.21
CA PHE A 42 -6.70 -33.94 4.74
C PHE A 42 -6.72 -34.04 3.21
N THR A 43 -7.90 -33.88 2.60
CA THR A 43 -8.05 -33.89 1.14
C THR A 43 -7.33 -32.71 0.49
N LEU A 44 -7.33 -31.54 1.14
CA LEU A 44 -6.57 -30.36 0.72
C LEU A 44 -5.06 -30.67 0.68
N CYS A 45 -4.52 -31.34 1.70
CA CYS A 45 -3.12 -31.74 1.71
C CYS A 45 -2.78 -32.65 0.51
N LEU A 46 -3.65 -33.63 0.21
CA LEU A 46 -3.48 -34.49 -0.97
C LEU A 46 -3.54 -33.69 -2.29
N ALA A 47 -4.46 -32.72 -2.39
CA ALA A 47 -4.56 -31.84 -3.56
C ALA A 47 -3.30 -30.98 -3.72
N LEU A 48 -2.72 -30.44 -2.65
CA LEU A 48 -1.48 -29.68 -2.69
C LEU A 48 -0.28 -30.54 -3.12
N ILE A 49 -0.21 -31.79 -2.67
CA ILE A 49 0.81 -32.74 -3.13
C ILE A 49 0.62 -33.05 -4.62
N ALA A 50 -0.61 -33.30 -5.06
CA ALA A 50 -0.93 -33.53 -6.47
C ALA A 50 -0.58 -32.30 -7.34
N SER A 51 -0.83 -31.09 -6.84
CA SER A 51 -0.44 -29.84 -7.49
C SER A 51 1.09 -29.67 -7.57
N ALA A 52 1.82 -29.99 -6.49
CA ALA A 52 3.27 -30.00 -6.52
C ALA A 52 3.82 -31.01 -7.54
N CYS A 53 3.20 -32.19 -7.66
CA CYS A 53 3.50 -33.13 -8.74
C CYS A 53 3.26 -32.48 -10.11
N GLY A 54 2.11 -31.84 -10.32
CA GLY A 54 1.79 -31.13 -11.57
C GLY A 54 2.82 -30.06 -11.95
N ALA A 55 3.23 -29.22 -10.99
CA ALA A 55 4.29 -28.23 -11.19
C ALA A 55 5.61 -28.90 -11.56
N TYR A 56 5.94 -30.03 -10.92
CA TYR A 56 7.13 -30.81 -11.28
C TYR A 56 7.04 -31.41 -12.70
N LEU A 57 5.88 -31.93 -13.12
CA LEU A 57 5.69 -32.39 -14.50
C LEU A 57 5.84 -31.25 -15.52
N HIS A 58 5.42 -30.04 -15.17
CA HIS A 58 5.70 -28.86 -15.99
C HIS A 58 7.20 -28.64 -16.18
N ILE A 59 7.98 -28.66 -15.10
CA ILE A 59 9.44 -28.46 -15.19
C ILE A 59 10.09 -29.51 -16.10
N LEU A 60 9.59 -30.76 -16.10
CA LEU A 60 10.15 -31.84 -16.92
C LEU A 60 9.75 -31.77 -18.40
N TRP A 61 8.47 -31.49 -18.69
CA TRP A 61 7.91 -31.63 -20.05
C TRP A 61 7.41 -30.33 -20.65
N ASN A 62 7.51 -29.21 -19.94
CA ASN A 62 7.03 -27.89 -20.34
C ASN A 62 5.56 -27.91 -20.81
N ILE A 63 4.72 -28.67 -20.10
CA ILE A 63 3.29 -28.88 -20.44
C ILE A 63 2.38 -27.71 -20.02
N GLY A 64 2.93 -26.72 -19.33
CA GLY A 64 2.15 -25.73 -18.57
C GLY A 64 1.78 -24.51 -19.38
N GLY A 65 0.78 -23.79 -18.90
CA GLY A 65 0.19 -22.62 -19.56
C GLY A 65 -1.27 -22.83 -19.92
N LEU A 66 -1.72 -22.23 -21.03
CA LEU A 66 -3.15 -22.11 -21.35
C LEU A 66 -3.89 -23.46 -21.43
N LEU A 67 -3.27 -24.49 -22.02
CA LEU A 67 -3.91 -25.80 -22.16
C LEU A 67 -4.20 -26.43 -20.78
N THR A 68 -3.22 -26.39 -19.87
CA THR A 68 -3.40 -26.89 -18.50
C THR A 68 -4.40 -26.04 -17.72
N THR A 69 -4.46 -24.72 -17.94
CA THR A 69 -5.50 -23.87 -17.34
C THR A 69 -6.90 -24.26 -17.79
N LEU A 70 -7.10 -24.47 -19.11
CA LEU A 70 -8.37 -24.95 -19.65
C LEU A 70 -8.73 -26.34 -19.12
N ALA A 71 -7.73 -27.22 -18.97
CA ALA A 71 -7.92 -28.54 -18.37
C ALA A 71 -8.35 -28.43 -16.89
N THR A 72 -7.74 -27.54 -16.09
CA THR A 72 -8.21 -27.27 -14.71
C THR A 72 -9.67 -26.84 -14.70
N ILE A 73 -10.04 -25.85 -15.53
CA ILE A 73 -11.42 -25.36 -15.60
C ILE A 73 -12.39 -26.48 -15.98
N GLY A 74 -12.01 -27.33 -16.93
CA GLY A 74 -12.77 -28.52 -17.33
C GLY A 74 -12.96 -29.51 -16.17
N CYS A 75 -11.88 -29.84 -15.45
CA CYS A 75 -11.95 -30.73 -14.29
C CYS A 75 -12.75 -30.14 -13.12
N ILE A 76 -12.63 -28.84 -12.85
CA ILE A 76 -13.45 -28.14 -11.84
C ILE A 76 -14.93 -28.20 -12.22
N THR A 77 -15.25 -27.87 -13.47
CA THR A 77 -16.63 -27.92 -13.97
C THR A 77 -17.18 -29.33 -13.87
N TRP A 78 -16.37 -30.36 -14.15
CA TRP A 78 -16.72 -31.76 -13.94
C TRP A 78 -17.06 -32.03 -12.46
N VAL A 79 -16.19 -31.66 -11.50
CA VAL A 79 -16.44 -31.85 -10.06
C VAL A 79 -17.77 -31.22 -9.62
N LEU A 80 -18.08 -30.03 -10.12
CA LEU A 80 -19.29 -29.27 -9.78
C LEU A 80 -20.56 -29.81 -10.47
N SER A 81 -20.43 -30.40 -11.64
CA SER A 81 -21.55 -30.94 -12.42
C SER A 81 -21.93 -32.37 -12.01
N THR A 82 -21.04 -33.06 -11.31
CA THR A 82 -21.25 -34.43 -10.84
C THR A 82 -21.99 -34.43 -9.50
N PRO A 83 -23.05 -35.24 -9.34
CA PRO A 83 -23.84 -35.22 -8.11
C PRO A 83 -23.04 -35.72 -6.90
N PRO A 84 -23.36 -35.27 -5.67
CA PRO A 84 -22.54 -35.50 -4.48
C PRO A 84 -22.30 -36.98 -4.12
N TYR A 85 -23.22 -37.87 -4.48
CA TYR A 85 -23.11 -39.30 -4.17
C TYR A 85 -22.03 -40.03 -4.98
N GLU A 86 -21.53 -39.46 -6.10
CA GLU A 86 -20.44 -40.04 -6.88
C GLU A 86 -19.05 -39.58 -6.37
N GLU A 87 -18.83 -39.75 -5.07
CA GLU A 87 -17.65 -39.26 -4.34
C GLU A 87 -16.32 -39.64 -5.01
N GLN A 88 -16.18 -40.91 -5.44
CA GLN A 88 -14.94 -41.38 -6.06
C GLN A 88 -14.62 -40.68 -7.39
N LYS A 89 -15.63 -40.41 -8.23
CA LYS A 89 -15.41 -39.72 -9.51
C LYS A 89 -15.02 -38.28 -9.27
N ARG A 90 -15.70 -37.62 -8.33
CA ARG A 90 -15.43 -36.23 -7.94
C ARG A 90 -14.04 -36.09 -7.31
N PHE A 91 -13.63 -37.02 -6.45
CA PHE A 91 -12.31 -37.03 -5.83
C PHE A 91 -11.21 -37.17 -6.88
N ARG A 92 -11.35 -38.10 -7.85
CA ARG A 92 -10.37 -38.25 -8.94
C ARG A 92 -10.32 -37.00 -9.84
N ALA A 93 -11.46 -36.41 -10.15
CA ALA A 93 -11.53 -35.17 -10.91
C ALA A 93 -10.88 -33.99 -10.15
N LEU A 94 -11.03 -33.92 -8.82
CA LEU A 94 -10.34 -32.94 -7.97
C LEU A 94 -8.81 -33.15 -8.00
N MET A 95 -8.33 -34.39 -7.89
CA MET A 95 -6.90 -34.67 -7.99
C MET A 95 -6.34 -34.31 -9.38
N ALA A 96 -7.08 -34.61 -10.45
CA ALA A 96 -6.72 -34.21 -11.80
C ALA A 96 -6.69 -32.68 -11.96
N ALA A 97 -7.70 -31.97 -11.43
CA ALA A 97 -7.72 -30.51 -11.39
C ALA A 97 -6.50 -29.96 -10.66
N ALA A 98 -6.12 -30.54 -9.52
CA ALA A 98 -4.97 -30.11 -8.75
C ALA A 98 -3.64 -30.28 -9.52
N VAL A 99 -3.45 -31.42 -10.20
CA VAL A 99 -2.27 -31.66 -11.08
C VAL A 99 -2.23 -30.63 -12.21
N PHE A 100 -3.34 -30.41 -12.91
CA PHE A 100 -3.39 -29.42 -14.00
C PHE A 100 -3.17 -28.00 -13.51
N GLU A 101 -3.69 -27.66 -12.34
CA GLU A 101 -3.48 -26.35 -11.73
C GLU A 101 -2.01 -26.12 -11.36
N GLY A 102 -1.37 -27.13 -10.77
CA GLY A 102 0.07 -27.07 -10.50
C GLY A 102 0.90 -26.92 -11.76
N ALA A 103 0.56 -27.66 -12.83
CA ALA A 103 1.21 -27.52 -14.12
C ALA A 103 0.95 -26.15 -14.78
N SER A 104 -0.24 -25.58 -14.59
CA SER A 104 -0.64 -24.25 -15.06
C SER A 104 0.14 -23.13 -14.39
N VAL A 105 0.43 -23.25 -13.09
CA VAL A 105 1.29 -22.33 -12.33
C VAL A 105 2.79 -22.56 -12.63
N GLY A 106 3.14 -23.71 -13.21
CA GLY A 106 4.50 -24.13 -13.56
C GLY A 106 5.37 -23.05 -14.23
N PRO A 107 4.93 -22.34 -15.29
CA PRO A 107 5.74 -21.30 -15.94
C PRO A 107 6.14 -20.16 -15.00
N LEU A 108 5.30 -19.82 -14.03
CA LEU A 108 5.61 -18.82 -13.01
C LEU A 108 6.61 -19.34 -11.98
N ILE A 109 6.53 -20.64 -11.66
CA ILE A 109 7.51 -21.32 -10.80
C ILE A 109 8.87 -21.37 -11.50
N ASP A 110 8.91 -21.68 -12.80
CA ASP A 110 10.13 -21.65 -13.61
C ASP A 110 10.78 -20.26 -13.61
N LEU A 111 9.97 -19.21 -13.75
CA LEU A 111 10.45 -17.83 -13.64
C LEU A 111 11.06 -17.57 -12.25
N ALA A 112 10.38 -17.98 -11.18
CA ALA A 112 10.88 -17.80 -9.82
C ALA A 112 12.20 -18.53 -9.58
N ILE A 113 12.34 -19.77 -10.06
CA ILE A 113 13.58 -20.57 -9.95
C ILE A 113 14.73 -19.91 -10.69
N GLN A 114 14.48 -19.32 -11.87
CA GLN A 114 15.50 -18.61 -12.65
C GLN A 114 16.02 -17.36 -11.93
N PHE A 115 15.18 -16.66 -11.15
CA PHE A 115 15.60 -15.53 -10.34
C PHE A 115 16.37 -15.97 -9.09
N ASP A 116 15.73 -16.77 -8.24
CA ASP A 116 16.31 -17.33 -7.03
C ASP A 116 15.44 -18.49 -6.52
N PRO A 117 15.96 -19.74 -6.47
CA PRO A 117 15.22 -20.89 -5.97
C PRO A 117 14.65 -20.73 -4.55
N SER A 118 15.26 -19.88 -3.71
CA SER A 118 14.79 -19.63 -2.35
C SER A 118 13.42 -18.93 -2.33
N ILE A 119 13.08 -18.16 -3.37
CA ILE A 119 11.79 -17.46 -3.51
C ILE A 119 10.64 -18.46 -3.46
N LEU A 120 10.76 -19.58 -4.20
CA LEU A 120 9.72 -20.60 -4.26
C LEU A 120 9.40 -21.17 -2.86
N VAL A 121 10.43 -21.55 -2.12
CA VAL A 121 10.29 -22.12 -0.77
C VAL A 121 9.68 -21.10 0.17
N SER A 122 10.18 -19.87 0.16
CA SER A 122 9.66 -18.81 1.03
C SER A 122 8.22 -18.40 0.70
N ALA A 123 7.82 -18.38 -0.57
CA ALA A 123 6.46 -18.09 -0.99
C ALA A 123 5.49 -19.19 -0.52
N PHE A 124 5.89 -20.47 -0.66
CA PHE A 124 5.10 -21.59 -0.19
C PHE A 124 4.96 -21.59 1.33
N VAL A 125 6.05 -21.43 2.07
CA VAL A 125 6.04 -21.36 3.54
C VAL A 125 5.21 -20.17 4.03
N GLY A 126 5.39 -18.99 3.42
CA GLY A 126 4.61 -17.80 3.73
C GLY A 126 3.11 -18.01 3.52
N THR A 127 2.73 -18.67 2.42
CA THR A 127 1.33 -19.03 2.14
C THR A 127 0.80 -20.03 3.15
N ALA A 128 1.56 -21.10 3.46
CA ALA A 128 1.15 -22.13 4.41
C ALA A 128 0.95 -21.58 5.82
N VAL A 129 1.84 -20.69 6.28
CA VAL A 129 1.71 -20.01 7.56
C VAL A 129 0.49 -19.08 7.57
N ALA A 130 0.32 -18.24 6.54
CA ALA A 130 -0.83 -17.35 6.44
C ALA A 130 -2.14 -18.15 6.43
N PHE A 131 -2.26 -19.16 5.56
CA PHE A 131 -3.40 -20.05 5.46
C PHE A 131 -3.69 -20.72 6.81
N GLY A 132 -2.70 -21.35 7.44
CA GLY A 132 -2.87 -22.02 8.74
C GLY A 132 -3.33 -21.06 9.85
N CYS A 133 -2.72 -19.88 9.95
CA CYS A 133 -3.11 -18.88 10.96
C CYS A 133 -4.52 -18.34 10.73
N PHE A 134 -4.86 -17.95 9.50
CA PHE A 134 -6.16 -17.38 9.18
C PHE A 134 -7.29 -18.40 9.18
N SER A 135 -7.05 -19.63 8.72
CA SER A 135 -8.02 -20.72 8.84
C SER A 135 -8.28 -21.09 10.31
N ALA A 136 -7.25 -21.13 11.16
CA ALA A 136 -7.42 -21.38 12.59
C ALA A 136 -8.18 -20.23 13.28
N ALA A 137 -7.85 -18.97 12.96
CA ALA A 137 -8.57 -17.81 13.48
C ALA A 137 -10.04 -17.82 13.06
N ALA A 138 -10.32 -18.17 11.81
CA ALA A 138 -11.66 -18.35 11.30
C ALA A 138 -12.39 -19.41 12.15
N MET A 139 -11.83 -20.61 12.33
CA MET A 139 -12.44 -21.68 13.14
C MET A 139 -12.77 -21.27 14.59
N LEU A 140 -12.11 -20.25 15.14
CA LEU A 140 -12.31 -19.76 16.50
C LEU A 140 -13.23 -18.52 16.59
N SER A 141 -13.55 -17.88 15.47
CA SER A 141 -14.29 -16.61 15.42
C SER A 141 -15.82 -16.81 15.42
N ARG A 142 -16.57 -15.79 15.89
CA ARG A 142 -18.04 -15.82 16.00
C ARG A 142 -18.74 -15.50 14.67
N ARG A 143 -19.86 -16.18 14.44
CA ARG A 143 -20.48 -16.45 13.12
C ARG A 143 -21.17 -15.30 12.36
N ARG A 144 -21.43 -14.14 12.97
CA ARG A 144 -22.41 -13.18 12.44
C ARG A 144 -21.87 -12.04 11.57
N GLU A 145 -20.56 -11.93 11.37
CA GLU A 145 -19.94 -10.76 10.71
C GLU A 145 -19.58 -10.98 9.22
N TYR A 146 -19.80 -12.17 8.68
CA TYR A 146 -19.22 -12.57 7.37
C TYR A 146 -19.97 -12.10 6.13
N LEU A 147 -21.28 -11.83 6.22
CA LEU A 147 -22.01 -11.29 5.07
C LEU A 147 -21.50 -9.90 4.68
N TYR A 148 -21.21 -9.05 5.68
CA TYR A 148 -20.62 -7.73 5.46
C TYR A 148 -19.18 -7.83 4.95
N LEU A 149 -18.41 -8.79 5.46
CA LEU A 149 -17.04 -9.02 5.01
C LEU A 149 -16.99 -9.52 3.55
N GLY A 150 -17.87 -10.44 3.16
CA GLY A 150 -17.99 -10.90 1.77
C GLY A 150 -18.42 -9.79 0.81
N GLY A 151 -19.34 -8.91 1.23
CA GLY A 151 -19.70 -7.69 0.49
C GLY A 151 -18.53 -6.72 0.31
N LEU A 152 -17.73 -6.52 1.36
CA LEU A 152 -16.54 -5.66 1.29
C LEU A 152 -15.48 -6.26 0.34
N LEU A 153 -15.17 -7.55 0.49
CA LEU A 153 -14.17 -8.24 -0.32
C LEU A 153 -14.56 -8.32 -1.80
N SER A 154 -15.85 -8.52 -2.09
CA SER A 154 -16.36 -8.49 -3.47
C SER A 154 -16.27 -7.11 -4.10
N SER A 155 -16.50 -6.03 -3.34
CA SER A 155 -16.23 -4.68 -3.81
C SER A 155 -14.74 -4.46 -4.09
N GLY A 156 -13.85 -5.00 -3.25
CA GLY A 156 -12.40 -4.98 -3.46
C GLY A 156 -11.95 -5.71 -4.72
N LEU A 157 -12.54 -6.88 -4.99
CA LEU A 157 -12.28 -7.64 -6.22
C LEU A 157 -12.76 -6.89 -7.47
N SER A 158 -13.93 -6.23 -7.39
CA SER A 158 -14.43 -5.37 -8.48
C SER A 158 -13.50 -4.18 -8.75
N ILE A 159 -12.98 -3.54 -7.69
CA ILE A 159 -12.00 -2.46 -7.80
C ILE A 159 -10.73 -2.97 -8.51
N LEU A 160 -10.21 -4.13 -8.13
CA LEU A 160 -9.04 -4.75 -8.79
C LEU A 160 -9.31 -5.04 -10.27
N PHE A 161 -10.50 -5.55 -10.60
CA PHE A 161 -10.90 -5.81 -11.98
C PHE A 161 -10.92 -4.51 -12.82
N TRP A 162 -11.56 -3.45 -12.31
CA TRP A 162 -11.64 -2.17 -12.99
C TRP A 162 -10.28 -1.46 -13.09
N LEU A 163 -9.44 -1.57 -12.06
CA LEU A 163 -8.06 -1.07 -12.10
C LEU A 163 -7.23 -1.79 -13.16
N HIS A 164 -7.33 -3.12 -13.22
CA HIS A 164 -6.60 -3.90 -14.22
C HIS A 164 -7.06 -3.57 -15.64
N PHE A 165 -8.37 -3.41 -15.84
CA PHE A 165 -8.96 -2.98 -17.11
C PHE A 165 -8.49 -1.57 -17.50
N ALA A 166 -8.52 -0.63 -16.56
CA ALA A 166 -8.03 0.74 -16.78
C ALA A 166 -6.53 0.76 -17.10
N SER A 167 -5.71 0.01 -16.35
CA SER A 167 -4.27 -0.15 -16.60
C SER A 167 -3.98 -0.73 -17.99
N SER A 168 -4.83 -1.63 -18.48
CA SER A 168 -4.71 -2.21 -19.83
C SER A 168 -4.99 -1.19 -20.93
N ILE A 169 -5.98 -0.31 -20.75
CA ILE A 169 -6.38 0.70 -21.76
C ILE A 169 -5.48 1.94 -21.73
N PHE A 170 -5.18 2.46 -20.54
CA PHE A 170 -4.51 3.75 -20.35
C PHE A 170 -3.00 3.62 -20.08
N GLY A 171 -2.51 2.39 -19.96
CA GLY A 171 -1.13 2.10 -19.56
C GLY A 171 -0.97 2.10 -18.03
N GLY A 172 -0.50 0.99 -17.48
CA GLY A 172 -0.26 0.83 -16.05
C GLY A 172 1.03 1.51 -15.59
N SER A 173 1.02 2.08 -14.39
CA SER A 173 2.24 2.53 -13.71
C SER A 173 2.76 1.47 -12.73
N THR A 174 4.06 1.52 -12.40
CA THR A 174 4.64 0.64 -11.36
C THR A 174 3.94 0.80 -10.00
N ALA A 175 3.41 2.00 -9.70
CA ALA A 175 2.66 2.24 -8.47
C ALA A 175 1.29 1.55 -8.48
N ILE A 176 0.56 1.61 -9.58
CA ILE A 176 -0.72 0.91 -9.75
C ILE A 176 -0.50 -0.60 -9.68
N PHE A 177 0.53 -1.11 -10.35
CA PHE A 177 0.90 -2.53 -10.29
C PHE A 177 1.23 -2.99 -8.86
N LYS A 178 2.02 -2.22 -8.10
CA LYS A 178 2.30 -2.51 -6.69
C LYS A 178 1.03 -2.48 -5.83
N PHE A 179 0.18 -1.47 -6.02
CA PHE A 179 -1.09 -1.39 -5.32
C PHE A 179 -1.96 -2.61 -5.62
N GLU A 180 -2.16 -2.96 -6.90
CA GLU A 180 -2.90 -4.14 -7.32
C GLU A 180 -2.35 -5.38 -6.61
N LEU A 181 -1.04 -5.62 -6.63
CA LEU A 181 -0.42 -6.79 -6.01
C LEU A 181 -0.72 -6.91 -4.51
N TYR A 182 -0.43 -5.88 -3.71
CA TYR A 182 -0.59 -5.92 -2.25
C TYR A 182 -2.05 -5.83 -1.83
N PHE A 183 -2.87 -4.99 -2.48
CA PHE A 183 -4.30 -4.91 -2.20
C PHE A 183 -5.00 -6.22 -2.60
N GLY A 184 -4.63 -6.82 -3.72
CA GLY A 184 -5.15 -8.13 -4.10
C GLY A 184 -4.73 -9.23 -3.14
N LEU A 185 -3.50 -9.21 -2.62
CA LEU A 185 -3.10 -10.15 -1.56
C LEU A 185 -4.03 -10.03 -0.34
N LEU A 186 -4.32 -8.81 0.11
CA LEU A 186 -5.25 -8.56 1.21
C LEU A 186 -6.65 -9.10 0.90
N VAL A 187 -7.17 -8.87 -0.31
CA VAL A 187 -8.49 -9.36 -0.74
C VAL A 187 -8.52 -10.89 -0.79
N PHE A 188 -7.51 -11.56 -1.37
CA PHE A 188 -7.47 -13.03 -1.45
C PHE A 188 -7.31 -13.69 -0.08
N VAL A 189 -6.48 -13.14 0.80
CA VAL A 189 -6.37 -13.61 2.19
C VAL A 189 -7.70 -13.42 2.94
N GLY A 190 -8.41 -12.31 2.68
CA GLY A 190 -9.76 -12.10 3.23
C GLY A 190 -10.77 -13.12 2.71
N TYR A 191 -10.77 -13.43 1.42
CA TYR A 191 -11.65 -14.45 0.83
C TYR A 191 -11.41 -15.82 1.43
N MET A 192 -10.14 -16.21 1.60
CA MET A 192 -9.77 -17.46 2.28
C MET A 192 -10.36 -17.58 3.71
N VAL A 193 -10.45 -16.46 4.45
CA VAL A 193 -11.13 -16.42 5.77
C VAL A 193 -12.64 -16.59 5.62
N VAL A 194 -13.27 -15.84 4.69
CA VAL A 194 -14.70 -15.94 4.42
C VAL A 194 -15.09 -17.34 3.97
N ASP A 195 -14.31 -17.95 3.08
CA ASP A 195 -14.58 -19.28 2.53
C ASP A 195 -14.39 -20.37 3.61
N THR A 196 -13.36 -20.24 4.46
CA THR A 196 -13.23 -21.13 5.65
C THR A 196 -14.47 -21.03 6.55
N GLN A 197 -15.04 -19.83 6.74
CA GLN A 197 -16.23 -19.64 7.55
C GLN A 197 -17.50 -20.17 6.90
N ASP A 198 -17.68 -19.89 5.61
CA ASP A 198 -18.81 -20.37 4.82
C ASP A 198 -18.85 -21.91 4.80
N ILE A 199 -17.69 -22.58 4.69
CA ILE A 199 -17.58 -24.05 4.84
C ILE A 199 -18.08 -24.51 6.22
N ILE A 200 -17.68 -23.82 7.30
CA ILE A 200 -18.09 -24.17 8.67
C ILE A 200 -19.59 -23.94 8.87
N GLU A 201 -20.12 -22.87 8.30
CA GLU A 201 -21.55 -22.52 8.36
C GLU A 201 -22.41 -23.51 7.57
N LYS A 202 -22.00 -23.85 6.34
CA LYS A 202 -22.62 -24.88 5.51
C LYS A 202 -22.64 -26.24 6.19
N ALA A 203 -21.52 -26.63 6.81
CA ALA A 203 -21.43 -27.88 7.58
C ALA A 203 -22.38 -27.90 8.79
N HIS A 204 -22.62 -26.76 9.45
CA HIS A 204 -23.62 -26.68 10.52
C HIS A 204 -25.07 -26.78 10.02
N HIS A 205 -25.33 -26.36 8.78
CA HIS A 205 -26.63 -26.52 8.13
C HIS A 205 -26.79 -27.87 7.42
N GLY A 206 -25.82 -28.78 7.57
CA GLY A 206 -25.89 -30.15 7.06
C GLY A 206 -25.25 -30.37 5.67
N ASP A 207 -24.66 -29.34 5.05
CA ASP A 207 -23.85 -29.53 3.84
C ASP A 207 -22.46 -30.05 4.22
N MET A 208 -22.29 -31.36 4.09
CA MET A 208 -21.07 -32.08 4.44
C MET A 208 -20.26 -32.50 3.20
N ASP A 209 -20.37 -31.75 2.09
CA ASP A 209 -19.64 -32.05 0.85
C ASP A 209 -18.16 -31.66 0.94
N TYR A 210 -17.33 -32.54 1.50
CA TYR A 210 -15.92 -32.25 1.75
C TYR A 210 -15.12 -32.01 0.46
N ILE A 211 -15.52 -32.60 -0.68
CA ILE A 211 -14.82 -32.44 -1.96
C ILE A 211 -14.99 -31.02 -2.47
N LYS A 212 -16.22 -30.50 -2.47
CA LYS A 212 -16.52 -29.13 -2.87
C LYS A 212 -15.84 -28.12 -1.95
N HIS A 213 -15.91 -28.33 -0.64
CA HIS A 213 -15.24 -27.49 0.34
C HIS A 213 -13.71 -27.53 0.21
N THR A 214 -13.13 -28.69 -0.11
CA THR A 214 -11.70 -28.80 -0.41
C THR A 214 -11.32 -28.03 -1.66
N LEU A 215 -12.12 -28.13 -2.72
CA LEU A 215 -11.87 -27.42 -3.96
C LEU A 215 -11.80 -25.89 -3.73
N THR A 216 -12.73 -25.35 -2.95
CA THR A 216 -12.75 -23.92 -2.57
C THR A 216 -11.45 -23.52 -1.86
N LEU A 217 -11.07 -24.22 -0.77
CA LEU A 217 -9.84 -23.90 -0.03
C LEU A 217 -8.57 -24.12 -0.86
N PHE A 218 -8.58 -25.08 -1.79
CA PHE A 218 -7.47 -25.33 -2.70
C PHE A 218 -7.28 -24.16 -3.65
N THR A 219 -8.35 -23.64 -4.27
CA THR A 219 -8.26 -22.48 -5.16
C THR A 219 -7.83 -21.21 -4.41
N ASP A 220 -8.27 -21.02 -3.17
CA ASP A 220 -7.82 -19.91 -2.34
C ASP A 220 -6.33 -20.00 -2.02
N PHE A 221 -5.87 -21.19 -1.62
CA PHE A 221 -4.46 -21.42 -1.32
C PHE A 221 -3.59 -21.12 -2.54
N VAL A 222 -3.96 -21.64 -3.72
CA VAL A 222 -3.21 -21.42 -4.96
C VAL A 222 -3.23 -19.94 -5.35
N ALA A 223 -4.37 -19.25 -5.22
CA ALA A 223 -4.49 -17.83 -5.51
C ALA A 223 -3.55 -16.98 -4.62
N VAL A 224 -3.53 -17.24 -3.31
CA VAL A 224 -2.63 -16.56 -2.37
C VAL A 224 -1.17 -16.91 -2.68
N PHE A 225 -0.87 -18.18 -2.95
CA PHE A 225 0.48 -18.63 -3.32
C PHE A 225 1.02 -17.91 -4.56
N VAL A 226 0.24 -17.90 -5.65
CA VAL A 226 0.60 -17.20 -6.89
C VAL A 226 0.81 -15.71 -6.61
N ARG A 227 -0.04 -15.09 -5.80
CA ARG A 227 0.08 -13.66 -5.45
C ARG A 227 1.37 -13.37 -4.69
N ILE A 228 1.70 -14.17 -3.68
CA ILE A 228 2.94 -14.04 -2.91
C ILE A 228 4.15 -14.30 -3.82
N LEU A 229 4.10 -15.33 -4.67
CA LEU A 229 5.18 -15.66 -5.59
C LEU A 229 5.50 -14.50 -6.54
N ILE A 230 4.47 -13.88 -7.15
CA ILE A 230 4.64 -12.71 -8.02
C ILE A 230 5.25 -11.52 -7.25
N ILE A 231 4.80 -11.27 -6.01
CA ILE A 231 5.35 -10.20 -5.16
C ILE A 231 6.83 -10.43 -4.88
N MET A 232 7.23 -11.66 -4.55
CA MET A 232 8.62 -11.99 -4.23
C MET A 232 9.52 -11.92 -5.46
N VAL A 233 9.06 -12.39 -6.63
CA VAL A 233 9.77 -12.25 -7.90
C VAL A 233 9.96 -10.78 -8.25
N SER A 234 8.88 -9.99 -8.22
CA SER A 234 8.92 -8.55 -8.54
C SER A 234 9.87 -7.79 -7.60
N THR A 235 9.87 -8.12 -6.31
CA THR A 235 10.74 -7.50 -5.31
C THR A 235 12.21 -7.86 -5.53
N SER A 236 12.48 -9.10 -5.93
CA SER A 236 13.84 -9.58 -6.19
C SER A 236 14.43 -9.00 -7.47
N ASP A 237 13.61 -8.79 -8.50
CA ASP A 237 13.98 -8.11 -9.73
C ASP A 237 14.39 -6.65 -9.46
N LEU A 238 13.55 -5.90 -8.73
CA LEU A 238 13.84 -4.53 -8.29
C LEU A 238 15.18 -4.40 -7.54
N ARG A 239 15.45 -5.32 -6.59
CA ARG A 239 16.71 -5.36 -5.84
C ARG A 239 17.92 -5.70 -6.71
N SER A 240 17.71 -6.46 -7.77
CA SER A 240 18.78 -6.84 -8.69
C SER A 240 19.17 -5.66 -9.59
N ALA A 241 18.19 -4.91 -10.09
CA ALA A 241 18.41 -3.67 -10.81
C ALA A 241 19.11 -2.59 -9.97
N GLU A 242 18.73 -2.43 -8.70
CA GLU A 242 19.37 -1.46 -7.79
C GLU A 242 20.85 -1.80 -7.54
N ARG A 243 21.17 -3.08 -7.32
CA ARG A 243 22.56 -3.56 -7.17
C ARG A 243 23.40 -3.34 -8.43
N GLU A 244 22.80 -3.45 -9.61
CA GLU A 244 23.49 -3.17 -10.88
C GLU A 244 23.85 -1.68 -11.01
N ILE A 245 22.90 -0.79 -10.71
CA ILE A 245 23.13 0.66 -10.70
C ILE A 245 24.22 1.05 -9.69
N GLU A 246 24.20 0.45 -8.49
CA GLU A 246 25.21 0.70 -7.46
C GLU A 246 26.60 0.25 -7.92
N ARG A 247 26.71 -0.94 -8.52
CA ARG A 247 27.95 -1.48 -9.08
C ARG A 247 28.50 -0.59 -10.19
N ASP A 248 27.67 -0.13 -11.11
CA ASP A 248 28.06 0.76 -12.19
C ASP A 248 28.52 2.12 -11.67
N GLY A 249 27.82 2.66 -10.66
CA GLY A 249 28.24 3.86 -9.95
C GLY A 249 29.59 3.70 -9.27
N ALA A 250 29.83 2.57 -8.61
CA ALA A 250 31.10 2.25 -7.96
C ALA A 250 32.25 2.09 -8.97
N LEU A 251 32.01 1.41 -10.10
CA LEU A 251 32.98 1.27 -11.19
C LEU A 251 33.35 2.61 -11.82
N LYS A 252 32.36 3.50 -12.03
CA LYS A 252 32.59 4.85 -12.54
C LYS A 252 33.45 5.68 -11.58
N ARG A 253 33.18 5.62 -10.27
CA ARG A 253 34.03 6.27 -9.24
C ARG A 253 35.45 5.72 -9.25
N ARG A 254 35.62 4.39 -9.33
CA ARG A 254 36.95 3.77 -9.38
C ARG A 254 37.74 4.20 -10.61
N ARG A 255 37.09 4.30 -11.78
CA ARG A 255 37.72 4.76 -13.03
C ARG A 255 38.15 6.24 -12.94
N LEU A 256 37.33 7.10 -12.33
CA LEU A 256 37.68 8.50 -12.09
C LEU A 256 38.89 8.65 -11.14
N LEU A 257 38.95 7.83 -10.08
CA LEU A 257 40.08 7.84 -9.15
C LEU A 257 41.39 7.34 -9.78
N VAL A 258 41.32 6.29 -10.63
CA VAL A 258 42.49 5.83 -11.39
C VAL A 258 42.95 6.89 -12.37
N GLY A 259 42.04 7.51 -13.13
CA GLY A 259 42.37 8.61 -14.03
C GLY A 259 43.01 9.79 -13.30
N HIS A 260 42.51 10.16 -12.12
CA HIS A 260 43.09 11.24 -11.31
C HIS A 260 44.46 10.87 -10.72
N ARG A 261 44.72 9.59 -10.44
CA ARG A 261 46.04 9.11 -10.01
C ARG A 261 47.05 9.17 -11.14
N GLU A 262 46.69 8.68 -12.34
CA GLU A 262 47.56 8.74 -13.53
C GLU A 262 47.88 10.19 -13.93
N LEU A 263 46.90 11.10 -13.81
CA LEU A 263 47.11 12.53 -14.06
C LEU A 263 48.07 13.16 -13.03
N ARG A 264 48.06 12.68 -11.78
CA ARG A 264 48.97 13.14 -10.73
C ARG A 264 50.38 12.60 -10.93
N GLU A 265 50.52 11.32 -11.25
CA GLU A 265 51.84 10.70 -11.55
C GLU A 265 52.48 11.33 -12.78
N THR A 266 51.72 11.62 -13.84
CA THR A 266 52.24 12.33 -15.02
C THR A 266 52.59 13.80 -14.77
N LEU A 267 51.94 14.46 -13.81
CA LEU A 267 52.28 15.82 -13.39
C LEU A 267 53.56 15.82 -12.55
N ASP A 268 53.70 14.86 -11.63
CA ASP A 268 54.89 14.68 -10.79
C ASP A 268 56.12 14.31 -11.63
N ASP A 269 55.99 13.38 -12.60
CA ASP A 269 57.09 13.01 -13.52
C ASP A 269 57.56 14.18 -14.40
N ARG A 270 56.66 15.10 -14.78
CA ARG A 270 57.04 16.31 -15.53
C ARG A 270 57.70 17.38 -14.66
N LEU A 271 57.58 17.29 -13.34
CA LEU A 271 58.22 18.19 -12.40
C LEU A 271 59.64 17.75 -12.02
N SER A 272 60.01 16.49 -12.28
CA SER A 272 61.32 15.90 -11.91
C SER A 272 62.14 15.41 -13.11
N LEU A 273 62.58 16.33 -13.97
CA LEU A 273 63.57 16.02 -15.02
C LEU A 273 64.99 16.42 -14.60
N PRO A 274 65.93 15.47 -14.53
CA PRO A 274 67.32 15.71 -14.90
C PRO A 274 67.68 14.96 -16.19
N VAL A 275 68.53 15.63 -16.96
CA VAL A 275 69.16 15.22 -18.21
C VAL A 275 70.31 14.25 -17.88
N GLU A 276 70.41 13.10 -18.56
CA GLU A 276 71.62 12.69 -19.31
C GLU A 276 71.55 11.26 -19.85
N ALA A 277 72.28 11.10 -20.96
CA ALA A 277 72.42 9.92 -21.80
C ALA A 277 73.57 9.02 -21.33
N HIS A 278 73.59 7.73 -21.72
CA HIS A 278 74.58 7.17 -22.66
C HIS A 278 74.62 5.63 -22.71
N LEU A 279 75.19 5.15 -23.82
CA LEU A 279 75.21 3.80 -24.38
C LEU A 279 76.16 2.79 -23.69
N SER A 280 75.69 1.53 -23.56
CA SER A 280 76.19 0.23 -24.15
C SER A 280 77.70 -0.14 -24.18
N PRO A 281 78.12 -1.41 -24.48
CA PRO A 281 77.90 -2.73 -23.81
C PRO A 281 79.19 -3.62 -23.71
N LYS A 282 79.11 -4.82 -23.09
CA LYS A 282 79.85 -6.08 -23.45
C LYS A 282 79.45 -7.22 -22.49
N GLU A 283 78.75 -8.28 -22.91
CA GLU A 283 79.17 -9.50 -23.63
C GLU A 283 79.69 -10.65 -22.72
N ASN A 284 78.87 -11.71 -22.61
CA ASN A 284 79.19 -13.15 -22.79
C ASN A 284 78.52 -14.07 -21.74
N SER A 285 77.58 -14.93 -22.20
CA SER A 285 77.67 -16.38 -21.94
C SER A 285 76.59 -17.18 -22.69
N LYS A 286 77.04 -18.33 -23.20
CA LYS A 286 76.29 -19.55 -23.56
C LYS A 286 75.22 -19.41 -24.66
N VAL A 287 75.69 -19.72 -25.87
CA VAL A 287 74.90 -20.01 -27.07
C VAL A 287 74.04 -21.27 -26.85
N LEU A 288 72.84 -21.09 -26.33
CA LEU A 288 71.68 -21.93 -26.65
C LEU A 288 70.85 -21.12 -27.64
N SER A 289 71.07 -21.36 -28.93
CA SER A 289 70.41 -20.73 -30.09
C SER A 289 69.33 -19.68 -29.75
N MET A 290 69.77 -18.48 -29.35
CA MET A 290 68.87 -17.37 -28.99
C MET A 290 68.02 -16.94 -30.20
N ASP A 291 68.48 -17.25 -31.41
CA ASP A 291 67.74 -17.02 -32.64
C ASP A 291 66.49 -17.87 -32.74
N LYS A 292 66.52 -19.15 -32.31
CA LYS A 292 65.31 -19.99 -32.25
C LYS A 292 64.30 -19.49 -31.23
N LEU A 293 64.76 -18.99 -30.08
CA LEU A 293 63.88 -18.43 -29.04
C LEU A 293 63.27 -17.08 -29.49
N ARG A 294 64.07 -16.22 -30.15
CA ARG A 294 63.58 -14.97 -30.76
C ARG A 294 62.62 -15.24 -31.92
N GLU A 295 62.86 -16.27 -32.71
CA GLU A 295 61.97 -16.65 -33.81
C GLU A 295 60.67 -17.28 -33.30
N PHE A 296 60.72 -18.11 -32.27
CA PHE A 296 59.54 -18.61 -31.57
C PHE A 296 58.75 -17.46 -30.93
N GLY A 297 59.42 -16.53 -30.25
CA GLY A 297 58.81 -15.33 -29.68
C GLY A 297 58.14 -14.45 -30.74
N ARG A 298 58.77 -14.26 -31.91
CA ARG A 298 58.18 -13.52 -33.04
C ARG A 298 56.93 -14.23 -33.60
N LYS A 299 56.98 -15.55 -33.77
CA LYS A 299 55.82 -16.34 -34.22
C LYS A 299 54.70 -16.31 -33.18
N ALA A 300 55.00 -16.46 -31.90
CA ALA A 300 54.03 -16.38 -30.80
C ALA A 300 53.38 -14.98 -30.70
N LEU A 301 54.17 -13.90 -30.80
CA LEU A 301 53.64 -12.53 -30.85
C LEU A 301 52.76 -12.28 -32.07
N PHE A 302 53.10 -12.87 -33.23
CA PHE A 302 52.27 -12.82 -34.42
C PHE A 302 50.93 -13.55 -34.21
N TYR A 303 50.94 -14.76 -33.63
CA TYR A 303 49.71 -15.49 -33.29
C TYR A 303 48.84 -14.73 -32.28
N VAL A 304 49.43 -14.17 -31.22
CA VAL A 304 48.71 -13.34 -30.23
C VAL A 304 48.12 -12.10 -30.88
N ARG A 305 48.86 -11.41 -31.75
CA ARG A 305 48.37 -10.22 -32.47
C ARG A 305 47.23 -10.54 -33.45
N VAL A 306 47.30 -11.67 -34.14
CA VAL A 306 46.26 -12.12 -35.08
C VAL A 306 45.00 -12.58 -34.34
N LEU A 307 45.15 -13.32 -33.24
CA LEU A 307 44.03 -13.76 -32.40
C LEU A 307 43.36 -12.58 -31.66
N SER A 308 44.16 -11.68 -31.06
CA SER A 308 43.68 -10.42 -30.45
C SER A 308 42.87 -9.59 -31.45
N GLY A 309 43.37 -9.46 -32.68
CA GLY A 309 42.65 -8.70 -33.72
C GLY A 309 41.35 -9.36 -34.20
N TYR A 310 41.20 -10.68 -34.08
CA TYR A 310 39.95 -11.37 -34.40
C TYR A 310 38.92 -11.18 -33.29
N GLU A 311 39.34 -11.30 -32.03
CA GLU A 311 38.49 -11.07 -30.86
C GLU A 311 38.06 -9.60 -30.74
N GLU A 312 38.96 -8.65 -30.98
CA GLU A 312 38.65 -7.22 -30.96
C GLU A 312 37.62 -6.81 -32.00
N ARG A 313 37.68 -7.38 -33.21
CA ARG A 313 36.68 -7.10 -34.27
C ARG A 313 35.31 -7.65 -33.91
N ARG A 314 35.26 -8.85 -33.33
CA ARG A 314 34.01 -9.48 -32.87
C ARG A 314 33.40 -8.74 -31.68
N ILE A 315 34.22 -8.31 -30.73
CA ILE A 315 33.78 -7.49 -29.58
C ILE A 315 33.29 -6.13 -30.05
N ARG A 316 33.94 -5.50 -31.04
CA ARG A 316 33.53 -4.21 -31.59
C ARG A 316 32.22 -4.27 -32.35
N SER A 317 31.98 -5.32 -33.15
CA SER A 317 30.71 -5.50 -33.85
C SER A 317 29.55 -5.77 -32.88
N LEU A 318 29.79 -6.57 -31.83
CA LEU A 318 28.81 -6.81 -30.77
C LEU A 318 28.49 -5.53 -30.00
N ARG A 319 29.50 -4.72 -29.64
CA ARG A 319 29.29 -3.41 -28.99
C ARG A 319 28.49 -2.46 -29.88
N PHE A 320 28.83 -2.40 -31.16
CA PHE A 320 28.11 -1.56 -32.11
C PHE A 320 26.63 -1.96 -32.26
N ASP A 321 26.33 -3.26 -32.32
CA ASP A 321 24.94 -3.74 -32.40
C ASP A 321 24.18 -3.48 -31.08
N THR A 322 24.85 -3.63 -29.94
CA THR A 322 24.27 -3.35 -28.62
C THR A 322 23.99 -1.85 -28.45
N GLU A 323 24.92 -0.98 -28.84
CA GLU A 323 24.75 0.48 -28.84
C GLU A 323 23.62 0.91 -29.77
N LYS A 324 23.50 0.29 -30.95
CA LYS A 324 22.39 0.56 -31.88
C LYS A 324 21.04 0.20 -31.27
N ARG A 325 20.94 -0.94 -30.59
CA ARG A 325 19.70 -1.36 -29.90
C ARG A 325 19.38 -0.46 -28.72
N ILE A 326 20.38 -0.05 -27.94
CA ILE A 326 20.21 0.92 -26.85
C ILE A 326 19.71 2.26 -27.39
N ARG A 327 20.33 2.77 -28.47
CA ARG A 327 19.94 4.03 -29.09
C ARG A 327 18.51 3.99 -29.65
N GLN A 328 18.13 2.89 -30.30
CA GLN A 328 16.75 2.68 -30.76
C GLN A 328 15.76 2.57 -29.60
N ALA A 329 16.15 1.93 -28.49
CA ALA A 329 15.34 1.86 -27.29
C ALA A 329 15.19 3.22 -26.61
N GLU A 330 16.25 4.04 -26.58
CA GLU A 330 16.22 5.41 -26.07
C GLU A 330 15.36 6.34 -26.93
N GLU A 331 15.46 6.26 -28.26
CA GLU A 331 14.62 7.02 -29.19
C GLU A 331 13.14 6.62 -29.05
N ARG A 332 12.84 5.31 -28.93
CA ARG A 332 11.49 4.82 -28.65
C ARG A 332 11.00 5.29 -27.28
N ARG A 333 11.84 5.26 -26.25
CA ARG A 333 11.50 5.74 -24.90
C ARG A 333 11.27 7.24 -24.87
N ALA A 334 12.06 8.03 -25.62
CA ALA A 334 11.88 9.47 -25.75
C ALA A 334 10.62 9.83 -26.54
N ALA A 335 10.28 9.07 -27.59
CA ALA A 335 9.01 9.21 -28.30
C ALA A 335 7.82 8.87 -27.40
N ILE A 336 7.90 7.77 -26.65
CA ILE A 336 6.87 7.34 -25.71
C ILE A 336 6.72 8.32 -24.55
N ARG A 337 7.78 8.97 -24.08
CA ARG A 337 7.73 9.98 -23.00
C ARG A 337 7.01 11.27 -23.41
N LYS A 338 7.04 11.64 -24.70
CA LYS A 338 6.33 12.82 -25.22
C LYS A 338 4.81 12.61 -25.36
N ILE A 339 4.35 11.37 -25.50
CA ILE A 339 2.93 11.01 -25.62
C ILE A 339 2.12 11.38 -24.36
N PRO A 340 2.51 10.98 -23.13
CA PRO A 340 1.79 11.36 -21.93
C PRO A 340 1.96 12.84 -21.61
N GLU A 341 3.09 13.49 -21.92
CA GLU A 341 3.22 14.94 -21.71
C GLU A 341 2.21 15.72 -22.57
N GLN A 342 1.97 15.32 -23.83
CA GLN A 342 0.94 15.95 -24.67
C GLN A 342 -0.49 15.62 -24.22
N ALA A 343 -0.76 14.38 -23.80
CA ALA A 343 -2.08 13.98 -23.31
C ALA A 343 -2.42 14.63 -21.96
N ILE A 344 -1.47 14.68 -21.02
CA ILE A 344 -1.62 15.32 -19.71
C ILE A 344 -1.79 16.83 -19.89
N LEU A 345 -1.03 17.48 -20.78
CA LEU A 345 -1.21 18.91 -21.05
C LEU A 345 -2.58 19.21 -21.70
N GLY A 346 -3.09 18.29 -22.52
CA GLY A 346 -4.45 18.38 -23.06
C GLY A 346 -5.52 18.27 -21.97
N GLU A 347 -5.40 17.28 -21.09
CA GLU A 347 -6.36 17.04 -20.01
C GLU A 347 -6.33 18.16 -18.96
N VAL A 348 -5.13 18.63 -18.60
CA VAL A 348 -4.95 19.77 -17.68
C VAL A 348 -5.54 21.05 -18.29
N ARG A 349 -5.35 21.30 -19.59
CA ARG A 349 -5.97 22.45 -20.26
C ARG A 349 -7.49 22.36 -20.23
N ARG A 350 -8.03 21.17 -20.51
CA ARG A 350 -9.48 20.91 -20.46
C ARG A 350 -10.06 21.11 -19.06
N MET A 351 -9.39 20.58 -18.02
CA MET A 351 -9.77 20.80 -16.62
C MET A 351 -9.74 22.28 -16.24
N VAL A 352 -8.73 23.04 -16.69
CA VAL A 352 -8.64 24.48 -16.41
C VAL A 352 -9.78 25.23 -17.09
N GLU A 353 -10.13 24.90 -18.33
CA GLU A 353 -11.27 25.50 -19.05
C GLU A 353 -12.61 25.17 -18.36
N GLU A 354 -12.80 23.92 -17.92
CA GLU A 354 -13.97 23.50 -17.15
C GLU A 354 -14.06 24.25 -15.82
N MET A 355 -12.96 24.39 -15.10
CA MET A 355 -12.89 25.10 -13.82
C MET A 355 -13.14 26.61 -13.97
N GLN A 356 -12.64 27.23 -15.04
CA GLN A 356 -12.96 28.63 -15.37
C GLN A 356 -14.44 28.80 -15.69
N THR A 357 -15.04 27.85 -16.42
CA THR A 357 -16.48 27.88 -16.74
C THR A 357 -17.33 27.72 -15.47
N LEU A 358 -16.89 26.86 -14.55
CA LEU A 358 -17.57 26.61 -13.28
C LEU A 358 -17.49 27.83 -12.36
N ASN A 359 -16.32 28.47 -12.26
CA ASN A 359 -16.16 29.72 -11.52
C ASN A 359 -17.03 30.85 -12.09
N LYS A 360 -17.11 30.97 -13.41
CA LYS A 360 -17.99 31.96 -14.05
C LYS A 360 -19.47 31.71 -13.71
N LYS A 361 -19.91 30.45 -13.75
CA LYS A 361 -21.27 30.09 -13.33
C LYS A 361 -21.51 30.39 -11.85
N LEU A 362 -20.50 30.17 -11.01
CA LEU A 362 -20.58 30.49 -9.58
C LEU A 362 -20.76 32.00 -9.36
N GLU A 363 -19.95 32.83 -10.02
CA GLU A 363 -20.09 34.30 -10.00
C GLU A 363 -21.47 34.75 -10.51
N GLU A 364 -21.97 34.15 -11.60
CA GLU A 364 -23.32 34.43 -12.12
C GLU A 364 -24.41 34.04 -11.12
N THR A 365 -24.27 32.89 -10.42
CA THR A 365 -25.24 32.47 -9.40
C THR A 365 -25.16 33.33 -8.15
N GLU A 366 -23.97 33.76 -7.72
CA GLU A 366 -23.79 34.65 -6.58
C GLU A 366 -24.41 36.02 -6.85
N ALA A 367 -24.17 36.58 -8.04
CA ALA A 367 -24.81 37.82 -8.47
C ALA A 367 -26.35 37.70 -8.53
N ALA A 368 -26.87 36.57 -9.02
CA ALA A 368 -28.31 36.33 -9.04
C ALA A 368 -28.92 36.18 -7.62
N ILE A 369 -28.18 35.57 -6.70
CA ILE A 369 -28.58 35.46 -5.29
C ILE A 369 -28.59 36.86 -4.65
N GLU A 370 -27.55 37.66 -4.85
CA GLU A 370 -27.47 39.02 -4.32
C GLU A 370 -28.60 39.90 -4.88
N GLU A 371 -28.92 39.75 -6.16
CA GLU A 371 -30.06 40.43 -6.78
C GLU A 371 -31.40 40.00 -6.16
N TYR A 372 -31.56 38.72 -5.80
CA TYR A 372 -32.74 38.20 -5.11
C TYR A 372 -32.90 38.79 -3.69
N PHE A 373 -31.80 39.05 -2.98
CA PHE A 373 -31.83 39.58 -1.61
C PHE A 373 -31.99 41.11 -1.51
N LYS A 374 -31.63 41.88 -2.56
CA LYS A 374 -31.84 43.34 -2.61
C LYS A 374 -33.22 43.85 -2.16
N PRO A 375 -34.36 43.28 -2.58
CA PRO A 375 -35.66 43.73 -2.11
C PRO A 375 -35.87 43.46 -0.61
N LEU A 376 -35.30 42.38 -0.08
CA LEU A 376 -35.35 42.04 1.34
C LEU A 376 -34.56 43.05 2.19
N ASP A 377 -33.36 43.42 1.74
CA ASP A 377 -32.53 44.42 2.42
C ASP A 377 -33.22 45.79 2.45
N LYS A 378 -33.88 46.18 1.34
CA LYS A 378 -34.69 47.41 1.29
C LYS A 378 -35.90 47.35 2.23
N GLU A 379 -36.54 46.20 2.36
CA GLU A 379 -37.64 46.00 3.31
C GLU A 379 -37.14 46.18 4.75
N ALA A 380 -36.01 45.54 5.08
CA ALA A 380 -35.38 45.64 6.39
C ALA A 380 -34.97 47.09 6.72
N GLU A 381 -34.38 47.80 5.75
CA GLU A 381 -34.01 49.22 5.90
C GLU A 381 -35.25 50.10 6.16
N ARG A 382 -36.36 49.86 5.45
CA ARG A 382 -37.64 50.56 5.70
C ARG A 382 -38.16 50.29 7.11
N VAL A 383 -38.16 49.04 7.56
CA VAL A 383 -38.63 48.67 8.91
C VAL A 383 -37.77 49.32 9.99
N MET A 384 -36.45 49.29 9.82
CA MET A 384 -35.51 49.91 10.76
C MET A 384 -35.71 51.43 10.84
N LYS A 385 -35.91 52.09 9.70
CA LYS A 385 -36.19 53.53 9.65
C LYS A 385 -37.51 53.88 10.36
N VAL A 386 -38.56 53.09 10.16
CA VAL A 386 -39.85 53.29 10.84
C VAL A 386 -39.72 53.09 12.36
N GLN A 387 -38.92 52.12 12.81
CA GLN A 387 -38.63 51.94 14.23
C GLN A 387 -37.85 53.12 14.82
N LEU A 388 -36.79 53.58 14.15
CA LEU A 388 -36.00 54.72 14.60
C LEU A 388 -36.83 56.00 14.66
N GLU A 389 -37.67 56.28 13.66
CA GLU A 389 -38.60 57.42 13.68
C GLU A 389 -39.63 57.29 14.82
N GLY A 390 -40.09 56.07 15.12
CA GLY A 390 -40.97 55.79 16.24
C GLY A 390 -40.31 56.02 17.60
N GLU A 391 -39.06 55.59 17.78
CA GLU A 391 -38.26 55.83 18.99
C GLU A 391 -37.93 57.32 19.15
N GLU A 392 -37.56 58.01 18.07
CA GLU A 392 -37.28 59.44 18.11
C GLU A 392 -38.54 60.24 18.50
N LYS A 393 -39.71 59.85 17.99
CA LYS A 393 -40.98 60.46 18.37
C LYS A 393 -41.30 60.24 19.85
N ARG A 394 -41.13 59.01 20.36
CA ARG A 394 -41.30 58.70 21.80
C ARG A 394 -40.32 59.48 22.67
N MET A 395 -39.07 59.60 22.24
CA MET A 395 -38.03 60.36 22.95
C MET A 395 -38.38 61.86 23.00
N ARG A 396 -38.89 62.43 21.91
CA ARG A 396 -39.37 63.83 21.88
C ARG A 396 -40.58 64.05 22.79
N GLU A 397 -41.55 63.14 22.80
CA GLU A 397 -42.71 63.19 23.70
C GLU A 397 -42.28 63.05 25.17
N MET A 398 -41.31 62.19 25.46
CA MET A 398 -40.77 62.05 26.82
C MET A 398 -39.99 63.29 27.25
N MET A 399 -39.18 63.88 26.37
CA MET A 399 -38.43 65.11 26.66
C MET A 399 -39.37 66.28 26.95
N SER A 400 -40.47 66.42 26.19
CA SER A 400 -41.45 67.48 26.43
C SER A 400 -42.23 67.25 27.74
N ALA A 401 -42.61 66.01 28.04
CA ALA A 401 -43.24 65.65 29.32
C ALA A 401 -42.30 65.89 30.52
N MET A 402 -41.02 65.53 30.40
CA MET A 402 -40.00 65.78 31.43
C MET A 402 -39.77 67.28 31.62
N GLN A 403 -39.74 68.06 30.53
CA GLN A 403 -39.61 69.52 30.63
C GLN A 403 -40.83 70.14 31.31
N GLN A 404 -42.05 69.64 31.04
CA GLN A 404 -43.25 70.05 31.76
C GLN A 404 -43.18 69.70 33.24
N GLN A 405 -42.75 68.48 33.59
CA GLN A 405 -42.56 68.07 34.99
C GLN A 405 -41.51 68.93 35.69
N ALA A 406 -40.37 69.21 35.06
CA ALA A 406 -39.34 70.06 35.63
C ALA A 406 -39.81 71.51 35.84
N LEU A 407 -40.68 72.04 34.97
CA LEU A 407 -41.30 73.35 35.18
C LEU A 407 -42.31 73.34 36.34
N LEU A 408 -43.08 72.26 36.48
CA LEU A 408 -44.01 72.09 37.61
C LEU A 408 -43.25 71.93 38.93
N GLU A 409 -42.20 71.11 38.96
CA GLU A 409 -41.33 70.94 40.14
C GLU A 409 -40.60 72.24 40.49
N LYS A 410 -40.13 73.02 39.51
CA LYS A 410 -39.58 74.35 39.77
C LYS A 410 -40.64 75.31 40.34
N ALA A 411 -41.86 75.30 39.81
CA ALA A 411 -42.95 76.13 40.34
C ALA A 411 -43.37 75.70 41.76
N GLU A 412 -43.33 74.40 42.06
CA GLU A 412 -43.60 73.85 43.39
C GLU A 412 -42.45 74.12 44.35
N ALA A 413 -41.19 73.99 43.92
CA ALA A 413 -40.01 74.35 44.68
C ALA A 413 -39.95 75.85 44.96
N GLU A 414 -40.35 76.73 44.02
CA GLU A 414 -40.48 78.17 44.27
C GLU A 414 -41.60 78.49 45.25
N LYS A 415 -42.74 77.78 45.19
CA LYS A 415 -43.78 77.87 46.22
C LYS A 415 -43.27 77.43 47.59
N ASN A 416 -42.59 76.29 47.66
CA ASN A 416 -42.08 75.74 48.91
C ASN A 416 -40.92 76.57 49.47
N ALA A 417 -40.04 77.13 48.65
CA ALA A 417 -38.97 78.05 49.07
C ALA A 417 -39.52 79.40 49.56
N LYS A 418 -40.68 79.85 49.07
CA LYS A 418 -41.40 81.00 49.65
C LYS A 418 -42.05 80.71 50.99
N VAL A 419 -42.31 79.45 51.31
CA VAL A 419 -42.87 79.01 52.60
C VAL A 419 -41.75 78.70 53.61
N HIS A 420 -40.58 78.24 53.16
CA HIS A 420 -39.46 77.84 54.02
C HIS A 420 -38.48 78.97 54.40
N SER A 421 -38.71 80.21 53.97
CA SER A 421 -37.89 81.36 54.39
C SER A 421 -38.37 82.05 55.67
N VAL A 422 -39.38 81.51 56.37
CA VAL A 422 -39.95 82.17 57.56
C VAL A 422 -39.65 81.48 58.89
N GLU A 423 -39.23 80.21 58.90
CA GLU A 423 -39.13 79.48 60.18
C GLU A 423 -37.84 78.68 60.32
N THR A 424 -36.73 79.35 60.63
CA THR A 424 -35.74 78.81 61.58
C THR A 424 -34.88 79.93 62.19
N GLU A 425 -35.22 80.37 63.40
CA GLU A 425 -34.24 80.85 64.38
C GLU A 425 -34.60 80.28 65.77
N VAL A 426 -33.65 79.51 66.31
CA VAL A 426 -33.35 79.21 67.73
C VAL A 426 -33.75 77.85 68.35
N SER A 427 -32.69 77.22 68.90
CA SER A 427 -32.54 76.20 69.97
C SER A 427 -32.80 74.74 69.65
N ASP A 428 -31.87 73.79 69.77
CA ASP A 428 -30.79 73.42 70.75
C ASP A 428 -31.21 72.18 71.58
N LYS A 429 -30.27 71.23 71.68
CA LYS A 429 -30.15 70.08 72.60
C LYS A 429 -31.15 68.90 72.54
N ASP A 430 -30.66 67.71 72.16
CA ASP A 430 -30.13 66.68 73.07
C ASP A 430 -30.16 65.24 72.48
N LEU A 431 -29.15 64.45 72.89
CA LEU A 431 -29.11 62.98 73.08
C LEU A 431 -29.00 61.98 71.88
N GLU A 432 -27.81 61.35 71.83
CA GLU A 432 -27.45 60.00 71.32
C GLU A 432 -28.26 58.83 71.96
N PRO A 433 -28.00 57.50 71.67
CA PRO A 433 -27.33 56.82 70.53
C PRO A 433 -28.08 55.54 70.02
N SER A 434 -27.46 54.83 69.06
CA SER A 434 -27.27 53.35 69.06
C SER A 434 -27.98 52.49 67.98
N ALA A 435 -27.13 51.70 67.29
CA ALA A 435 -27.34 50.36 66.72
C ALA A 435 -28.38 50.23 65.57
N ALA A 436 -28.30 49.29 64.63
CA ALA A 436 -27.62 48.02 64.57
C ALA A 436 -27.54 47.50 63.12
N GLN A 437 -26.61 46.58 62.92
CA GLN A 437 -26.71 45.34 62.13
C GLN A 437 -26.98 45.42 60.61
N GLN A 438 -26.02 44.97 59.78
CA GLN A 438 -25.74 43.57 59.41
C GLN A 438 -26.79 42.92 58.52
N ALA A 439 -26.24 42.18 57.56
CA ALA A 439 -26.80 41.04 56.84
C ALA A 439 -27.61 41.39 55.57
N ASN A 440 -27.09 41.09 54.38
CA ASN A 440 -26.85 39.79 53.76
C ASN A 440 -28.02 39.41 52.82
N VAL A 441 -27.67 38.60 51.83
CA VAL A 441 -28.50 37.70 51.02
C VAL A 441 -28.76 38.15 49.57
N ARG A 442 -27.90 37.56 48.73
CA ARG A 442 -28.07 37.06 47.35
C ARG A 442 -27.97 38.02 46.17
#